data_AF-A0A964ASL2-F1
#
_entry.id   AF-A0A964ASL2-F1
#
_cell.length_a   1.000
_cell.length_b   1.000
_cell.length_c   1.000
_cell.angle_alpha   90.00
_cell.angle_beta   90.00
_cell.angle_gamma   90.00
#
_symmetry.space_group_name_H-M   'P 1'
#
loop_
_entity.id
_entity.type
_entity.pdbx_description
1 polymer ?
#
loop_
_entity_poly.entity_id
_entity_poly.type
_entity_poly.pdbx_seq_one_letter_code
_entity_poly.pdbx_strand_id
1 'polypeptide(L)'
;MCTQDDRPETQALREIASRASSLFVLGDALDEAFEKNAAAANALSERWCSGEDPDPRPLLDAHARLCALIDYAKGLADNQGRELHDLSITLGTRA
;
A
#
# COMPACT_ATOMS: atom_id res chain seq x y z
N MET A 1 16.84 -32.03 -4.19
CA MET A 1 15.39 -31.82 -4.27
C MET A 1 14.93 -31.39 -2.88
N CYS A 2 14.53 -30.13 -2.68
CA CYS A 2 13.98 -29.70 -1.39
C CYS A 2 12.57 -30.28 -1.28
N THR A 3 12.32 -31.11 -0.27
CA THR A 3 10.96 -31.44 0.14
C THR A 3 10.27 -30.14 0.53
N GLN A 4 9.17 -29.82 -0.15
CA GLN A 4 8.25 -28.79 0.33
C GLN A 4 7.84 -29.24 1.73
N ASP A 5 8.36 -28.54 2.71
CA ASP A 5 8.03 -28.77 4.10
C ASP A 5 6.58 -28.32 4.29
N ASP A 6 5.65 -29.28 4.18
CA ASP A 6 4.19 -29.11 4.24
C ASP A 6 3.66 -29.00 5.67
N ARG A 7 4.56 -28.82 6.65
CA ARG A 7 4.17 -28.53 8.02
C ARG A 7 3.33 -27.24 8.06
N PRO A 8 2.18 -27.24 8.76
CA PRO A 8 1.32 -26.07 8.87
C PRO A 8 2.06 -24.81 9.35
N GLU A 9 3.08 -24.98 10.19
CA GLU A 9 3.91 -23.89 10.71
C GLU A 9 4.76 -23.25 9.61
N THR A 10 5.32 -24.06 8.70
CA THR A 10 6.11 -23.57 7.56
C THR A 10 5.21 -22.87 6.54
N GLN A 11 3.97 -23.33 6.35
CA GLN A 11 2.97 -22.64 5.53
C GLN A 11 2.60 -21.28 6.14
N ALA A 12 2.30 -21.23 7.45
CA ALA A 12 1.98 -20.00 8.17
C ALA A 12 3.11 -18.96 8.08
N LEU A 13 4.37 -19.37 8.25
CA LEU A 13 5.54 -18.48 8.11
C LEU A 13 5.69 -17.92 6.69
N ARG A 14 5.49 -18.74 5.65
CA ARG A 14 5.51 -18.26 4.24
C ARG A 14 4.39 -17.26 3.99
N GLU A 15 3.22 -17.51 4.55
CA GLU A 15 2.05 -16.65 4.48
C GLU A 15 2.25 -15.31 5.19
N ILE A 16 2.92 -15.30 6.35
CA ILE A 16 3.34 -14.07 7.04
C ILE A 16 4.31 -13.27 6.16
N ALA A 17 5.33 -13.91 5.61
CA ALA A 17 6.32 -13.25 4.76
C ALA A 17 5.70 -12.69 3.47
N SER A 18 4.76 -13.42 2.85
CA SER A 18 4.05 -12.97 1.65
C SER A 18 3.22 -11.71 1.93
N ARG A 19 2.49 -11.67 3.05
CA ARG A 19 1.71 -10.49 3.46
C ARG A 19 2.62 -9.29 3.73
N ALA A 20 3.71 -9.48 4.48
CA ALA A 20 4.70 -8.43 4.71
C ALA A 20 5.25 -7.85 3.39
N SER A 21 5.55 -8.69 2.40
CA SER A 21 5.99 -8.24 1.07
C SER A 21 4.94 -7.41 0.33
N SER A 22 3.66 -7.74 0.45
CA SER A 22 2.60 -6.99 -0.20
C SER A 22 2.35 -5.61 0.42
N LEU A 23 2.56 -5.47 1.73
CA LEU A 23 2.53 -4.17 2.41
C LEU A 23 3.69 -3.27 1.96
N PHE A 24 4.86 -3.86 1.72
CA PHE A 24 6.02 -3.13 1.20
C PHE A 24 5.73 -2.54 -0.19
N VAL A 25 5.25 -3.35 -1.13
CA VAL A 25 4.88 -2.90 -2.49
C VAL A 25 3.80 -1.81 -2.45
N LEU A 26 2.86 -1.90 -1.52
CA LEU A 26 1.84 -0.86 -1.32
C LEU A 26 2.45 0.45 -0.80
N GLY A 27 3.49 0.38 0.04
CA GLY A 27 4.28 1.53 0.47
C GLY A 27 4.90 2.26 -0.72
N ASP A 28 5.59 1.54 -1.60
CA ASP A 28 6.18 2.10 -2.82
C ASP A 28 5.13 2.82 -3.71
N ALA A 29 3.95 2.22 -3.85
CA ALA A 29 2.85 2.80 -4.62
C ALA A 29 2.29 4.08 -3.97
N LEU A 30 2.22 4.14 -2.63
CA LEU A 30 1.80 5.34 -1.90
C LEU A 30 2.81 6.47 -2.08
N ASP A 31 4.11 6.18 -1.97
CA ASP A 31 5.17 7.16 -2.17
C ASP A 31 5.09 7.77 -3.58
N GLU A 32 4.94 6.95 -4.62
CA GLU A 32 4.76 7.43 -6.01
C GLU A 32 3.49 8.32 -6.15
N ALA A 33 2.40 7.97 -5.48
CA ALA A 33 1.17 8.75 -5.50
C ALA A 33 1.33 10.12 -4.79
N PHE A 34 2.05 10.17 -3.68
CA PHE A 34 2.39 11.41 -2.99
C PHE A 34 3.25 12.34 -3.86
N GLU A 35 4.29 11.79 -4.50
CA GLU A 35 5.15 12.54 -5.41
C GLU A 35 4.37 13.15 -6.56
N LYS A 36 3.48 12.39 -7.20
CA LYS A 36 2.63 12.89 -8.30
C LYS A 36 1.68 13.99 -7.85
N ASN A 37 1.07 13.85 -6.67
CA ASN A 37 0.20 14.89 -6.13
C ASN A 37 0.98 16.18 -5.82
N ALA A 38 2.18 16.07 -5.24
CA ALA A 38 3.06 17.21 -4.98
C ALA A 38 3.52 17.89 -6.29
N ALA A 39 3.91 17.12 -7.30
CA ALA A 39 4.30 17.63 -8.60
C ALA A 39 3.14 18.37 -9.30
N ALA A 40 1.92 17.83 -9.23
CA ALA A 40 0.73 18.48 -9.78
C ALA A 40 0.41 19.80 -9.05
N ALA A 41 0.57 19.85 -7.74
CA ALA A 41 0.38 21.06 -6.95
C ALA A 41 1.42 22.14 -7.28
N ASN A 42 2.70 21.75 -7.40
CA ASN A 42 3.78 22.66 -7.78
C ASN A 42 3.56 23.23 -9.19
N ALA A 43 3.23 22.37 -10.16
CA ALA A 43 2.96 22.80 -11.54
C ALA A 43 1.77 23.77 -11.63
N LEU A 44 0.71 23.56 -10.83
CA LEU A 44 -0.42 24.47 -10.77
C LEU A 44 -0.03 25.83 -10.18
N SER A 45 0.76 25.81 -9.10
CA SER A 45 1.30 27.01 -8.45
C SER A 45 2.19 27.84 -9.37
N GLU A 46 3.09 27.19 -10.12
CA GLU A 46 3.98 27.85 -11.08
C GLU A 46 3.19 28.58 -12.18
N ARG A 47 2.13 27.95 -12.71
CA ARG A 47 1.28 28.54 -13.74
C ARG A 47 0.44 29.71 -13.22
N TRP A 48 -0.09 29.61 -11.99
CA TRP A 48 -0.74 30.76 -11.37
C TRP A 48 0.23 31.92 -11.15
N CYS A 49 1.47 31.64 -10.74
CA CYS A 49 2.50 32.66 -10.60
C CYS A 49 2.90 33.31 -11.93
N SER A 50 2.83 32.59 -13.06
CA SER A 50 3.10 33.14 -14.39
C SER A 50 1.93 33.99 -14.94
N GLY A 51 0.82 34.07 -14.22
CA GLY A 51 -0.38 34.79 -14.66
C GLY A 51 -1.20 34.03 -15.71
N GLU A 52 -0.91 32.74 -15.92
CA GLU A 52 -1.78 31.86 -16.69
C GLU A 52 -3.07 31.56 -15.92
N ASP A 53 -4.10 31.11 -16.64
CA ASP A 53 -5.32 30.52 -16.06
C ASP A 53 -5.23 28.98 -16.21
N PRO A 54 -4.50 28.28 -15.32
CA PRO A 54 -4.30 26.85 -15.44
C PRO A 54 -5.54 26.05 -15.02
N ASP A 55 -5.79 24.98 -15.76
CA ASP A 55 -6.81 23.98 -15.41
C ASP A 55 -6.40 23.22 -14.12
N PRO A 56 -7.21 23.23 -13.05
CA PRO A 56 -6.90 22.54 -11.80
C PRO A 56 -7.17 21.03 -11.84
N ARG A 57 -7.82 20.50 -12.89
CA ARG A 57 -8.21 19.08 -12.99
C ARG A 57 -7.07 18.09 -12.76
N PRO A 58 -5.84 18.29 -13.27
CA PRO A 58 -4.74 17.36 -13.01
C PRO A 58 -4.42 17.18 -11.52
N LEU A 59 -4.52 18.25 -10.70
CA LEU A 59 -4.34 18.15 -9.26
C LEU A 59 -5.50 17.40 -8.60
N LEU A 60 -6.73 17.68 -9.00
CA LEU A 60 -7.91 16.99 -8.48
C LEU A 60 -7.87 15.48 -8.77
N ASP A 61 -7.45 15.10 -9.99
CA ASP A 61 -7.29 13.70 -10.38
C ASP A 61 -6.16 13.00 -9.61
N ALA A 62 -5.02 13.68 -9.43
CA ALA A 62 -3.92 13.14 -8.63
C ALA A 62 -4.33 12.95 -7.16
N HIS A 63 -5.06 13.92 -6.60
CA HIS A 63 -5.55 13.85 -5.23
C HIS A 63 -6.58 12.73 -5.05
N ALA A 64 -7.56 12.60 -5.96
CA ALA A 64 -8.56 11.54 -5.90
C ALA A 64 -7.92 10.14 -5.96
N ARG A 65 -6.87 9.96 -6.79
CA ARG A 65 -6.11 8.71 -6.86
C ARG A 65 -5.37 8.42 -5.55
N LEU A 66 -4.74 9.43 -4.95
CA LEU A 66 -4.07 9.29 -3.65
C LEU A 66 -5.06 8.86 -2.57
N CYS A 67 -6.23 9.49 -2.48
CA CYS A 67 -7.28 9.09 -1.53
C CYS A 67 -7.72 7.63 -1.74
N ALA A 68 -8.00 7.24 -2.99
CA ALA A 68 -8.40 5.86 -3.29
C ALA A 68 -7.33 4.83 -2.90
N LEU A 69 -6.04 5.16 -3.11
CA LEU A 69 -4.95 4.28 -2.74
C LEU A 69 -4.78 4.19 -1.21
N ILE A 70 -4.97 5.29 -0.48
CA ILE A 70 -4.97 5.29 0.98
C ILE A 70 -6.09 4.41 1.54
N ASP A 71 -7.30 4.50 0.97
CA ASP A 71 -8.42 3.69 1.45
C ASP A 71 -8.23 2.21 1.12
N TYR A 72 -7.69 1.89 -0.05
CA TYR A 72 -7.25 0.54 -0.38
C TYR A 72 -6.17 0.04 0.60
N ALA A 73 -5.20 0.89 0.94
CA ALA A 73 -4.12 0.56 1.85
C ALA A 73 -4.62 0.22 3.26
N LYS A 74 -5.56 1.02 3.78
CA LYS A 74 -6.23 0.74 5.07
C LYS A 74 -6.96 -0.60 5.05
N GLY A 75 -7.77 -0.83 4.00
CA GLY A 75 -8.51 -2.09 3.85
C GLY A 75 -7.59 -3.31 3.80
N LEU A 76 -6.46 -3.20 3.08
CA LEU A 76 -5.47 -4.28 3.00
C LEU A 76 -4.77 -4.50 4.35
N ALA A 77 -4.33 -3.43 5.01
CA ALA A 77 -3.66 -3.52 6.31
C ALA A 77 -4.57 -4.13 7.38
N ASP A 78 -5.85 -3.72 7.43
CA ASP A 78 -6.83 -4.30 8.35
C ASP A 78 -7.05 -5.79 8.08
N ASN A 79 -7.17 -6.18 6.80
CA ASN A 79 -7.37 -7.57 6.44
C ASN A 79 -6.15 -8.43 6.80
N GLN A 80 -4.95 -7.97 6.46
CA GLN A 80 -3.73 -8.69 6.77
C GLN A 80 -3.44 -8.73 8.27
N GLY A 81 -3.76 -7.68 9.01
CA GLY A 81 -3.66 -7.67 10.48
C GLY A 81 -4.49 -8.77 11.12
N ARG A 82 -5.74 -8.97 10.66
CA ARG A 82 -6.60 -10.07 11.13
C ARG A 82 -6.04 -11.44 10.76
N GLU A 83 -5.64 -11.64 9.51
CA GLU A 83 -5.10 -12.92 9.06
C GLU A 83 -3.79 -13.29 9.77
N LEU A 84 -2.90 -12.32 9.98
CA LEU A 84 -1.66 -12.50 10.74
C LEU A 84 -1.94 -12.83 12.21
N HIS A 85 -2.96 -12.20 12.81
CA HIS A 85 -3.40 -12.54 14.16
C HIS A 85 -3.88 -13.99 14.27
N ASP A 86 -4.72 -14.46 13.34
CA ASP A 86 -5.23 -15.83 13.31
C ASP A 86 -4.11 -16.87 13.10
N LEU A 87 -3.16 -16.56 12.22
CA LEU A 87 -1.96 -17.37 12.02
C LEU A 87 -1.10 -17.41 13.29
N SER A 88 -0.95 -16.29 14.02
CA SER A 88 -0.19 -16.25 15.27
C SER A 88 -0.81 -17.14 16.36
N ILE A 89 -2.14 -17.17 16.47
CA ILE A 89 -2.87 -18.05 17.39
C ILE A 89 -2.66 -19.52 16.99
N THR A 90 -2.74 -19.84 15.70
CA THR A 90 -2.53 -21.20 15.18
C THR A 90 -1.11 -21.70 15.48
N LEU A 91 -0.11 -20.84 15.35
CA LEU A 91 1.28 -21.16 15.71
C LEU A 91 1.44 -21.32 17.23
N GLY A 92 0.88 -20.42 18.03
CA GLY A 92 1.01 -20.43 19.50
C GLY A 92 0.23 -21.54 20.21
N THR A 93 -0.81 -22.08 19.58
CA THR A 93 -1.58 -23.22 20.11
C THR A 93 -0.99 -24.58 19.75
N ARG A 94 0.02 -24.61 18.87
CA ARG A 94 0.71 -25.82 18.41
C ARG A 94 2.18 -25.91 18.84
N ALA A 95 2.71 -24.87 19.50
CA ALA A 95 4.04 -24.84 20.12
C ALA A 95 4.01 -25.45 21.54
#